data_AF-A0A7C3D7D9-F1
#
_entry.id   AF-A0A7C3D7D9-F1
#
_cell.length_a   1.000
_cell.length_b   1.000
_cell.length_c   1.000
_cell.angle_alpha   90.00
_cell.angle_beta   90.00
_cell.angle_gamma   90.00
#
_symmetry.space_group_name_H-M   'P 1'
#
loop_
_entity.id
_entity.type
_entity.pdbx_description
1 polymer ?
#
loop_
_entity_poly.entity_id
_entity_poly.type
_entity_poly.pdbx_seq_one_letter_code
_entity_poly.pdbx_strand_id
1 'polypeptide(L)'
;NTAKNYLVAQGRRMPNVDIDAQEAEQYEGASGLREQATPEHLLMRDQVESTVYSAIDQLPGDLRTAITLRELEGLSYEEIAEAMDCPVGTVRSRIFRAREAIDKKLRPLLSNK
;
A
#
# COMPACT_ATOMS: atom_id res chain seq x y z
N ASN A 1 -7.41 15.20 -9.45
CA ASN A 1 -8.73 14.53 -9.37
C ASN A 1 -8.91 13.32 -10.31
N THR A 2 -7.86 12.54 -10.63
CA THR A 2 -8.00 11.52 -11.71
C THR A 2 -7.34 10.15 -11.46
N ALA A 3 -6.89 9.83 -10.24
CA ALA A 3 -6.38 8.49 -9.92
C ALA A 3 -7.11 7.80 -8.76
N LYS A 4 -7.55 8.57 -7.74
CA LYS A 4 -8.40 8.06 -6.64
C LYS A 4 -9.77 7.57 -7.13
N ASN A 5 -10.31 8.14 -8.21
CA ASN A 5 -11.57 7.67 -8.82
C ASN A 5 -11.43 6.35 -9.60
N TYR A 6 -10.22 5.93 -9.99
CA TYR A 6 -10.03 4.70 -10.77
C TYR A 6 -10.00 3.46 -9.88
N LEU A 7 -9.31 3.53 -8.73
CA LEU A 7 -9.23 2.42 -7.77
C LEU A 7 -10.51 2.24 -6.94
N VAL A 8 -11.25 3.32 -6.65
CA VAL A 8 -12.57 3.24 -6.00
C VAL A 8 -13.64 2.73 -6.98
N ALA A 9 -13.49 2.94 -8.29
CA ALA A 9 -14.42 2.44 -9.30
C ALA A 9 -14.24 0.94 -9.60
N GLN A 10 -13.06 0.37 -9.40
CA GLN A 10 -12.79 -1.05 -9.67
C GLN A 10 -13.29 -1.99 -8.56
N GLY A 11 -13.47 -1.48 -7.33
CA GLY A 11 -13.98 -2.26 -6.19
C GLY A 11 -15.51 -2.27 -6.01
N ARG A 12 -16.29 -1.64 -6.90
CA ARG A 12 -17.76 -1.55 -6.78
C ARG A 12 -18.56 -1.90 -8.02
N ARG A 13 -17.95 -2.42 -9.08
CA ARG A 13 -18.70 -3.09 -10.15
C ARG A 13 -18.84 -4.57 -9.83
N MET A 14 -19.81 -4.90 -8.98
CA MET A 14 -20.54 -6.14 -9.23
C MET A 14 -21.28 -5.90 -10.55
N PRO A 15 -21.01 -6.66 -11.64
CA PRO A 15 -21.99 -6.72 -12.69
C PRO A 15 -23.27 -7.26 -12.05
N ASN A 16 -24.43 -6.65 -12.35
CA ASN A 16 -25.72 -7.27 -12.06
C ASN A 16 -25.73 -8.62 -12.77
N VAL A 17 -25.31 -9.65 -12.05
CA VAL A 17 -25.63 -11.03 -12.35
C VAL A 17 -26.80 -11.29 -11.41
N ASP A 18 -27.96 -11.52 -11.99
CA ASP A 18 -29.09 -12.08 -11.25
C ASP A 18 -28.66 -13.47 -10.78
N ILE A 19 -28.05 -13.52 -9.59
CA ILE A 19 -27.64 -14.78 -8.97
C ILE A 19 -28.92 -15.43 -8.48
N ASP A 20 -29.35 -16.47 -9.19
CA ASP A 20 -30.39 -17.37 -8.68
C ASP A 20 -29.92 -17.90 -7.31
N ALA A 21 -30.82 -17.88 -6.33
CA ALA A 21 -30.51 -18.12 -4.92
C ALA A 21 -29.97 -19.54 -4.63
N GLN A 22 -29.89 -20.38 -5.66
CA GLN A 22 -29.44 -21.77 -5.62
C GLN A 22 -27.95 -21.94 -5.99
N GLU A 23 -27.27 -20.92 -6.52
CA GLU A 23 -25.85 -21.00 -6.93
C GLU A 23 -24.89 -20.27 -5.98
N ALA A 24 -25.40 -19.71 -4.87
CA ALA A 24 -24.61 -18.97 -3.88
C ALA A 24 -23.72 -19.84 -2.96
N GLU A 25 -23.88 -21.16 -2.97
CA GLU A 25 -23.18 -22.06 -2.04
C GLU A 25 -21.75 -22.43 -2.49
N GLN A 26 -21.32 -22.03 -3.68
CA GLN A 26 -19.95 -22.26 -4.19
C GLN A 26 -19.23 -20.96 -4.54
N TYR A 27 -19.31 -19.97 -3.66
CA TYR A 27 -18.41 -18.83 -3.71
C TYR A 27 -17.09 -19.21 -3.01
N GLU A 28 -16.04 -19.49 -3.79
CA GLU A 28 -14.65 -19.66 -3.33
C GLU A 28 -14.14 -18.53 -2.41
N GLY A 29 -14.85 -17.39 -2.35
CA GLY A 29 -14.53 -16.27 -1.47
C GLY A 29 -14.65 -16.55 0.04
N ALA A 30 -15.48 -17.50 0.48
CA ALA A 30 -15.61 -17.80 1.91
C ALA A 30 -14.38 -18.52 2.50
N SER A 31 -13.72 -19.35 1.69
CA SER A 31 -12.49 -20.05 2.08
C SER A 31 -11.30 -19.10 2.14
N GLY A 32 -11.12 -18.25 1.12
CA GLY A 32 -10.03 -17.26 1.09
C GLY A 32 -10.12 -16.20 2.19
N LEU A 33 -11.33 -15.78 2.58
CA LEU A 33 -11.51 -14.87 3.73
C LEU A 33 -11.12 -15.52 5.06
N ARG A 34 -11.41 -16.83 5.24
CA ARG A 34 -11.06 -17.56 6.47
C ARG A 34 -9.57 -17.82 6.61
N GLU A 35 -8.89 -18.11 5.50
CA GLU A 35 -7.44 -18.32 5.46
C GLU A 35 -6.66 -17.04 5.85
N GLN A 36 -7.10 -15.88 5.36
CA GLN A 36 -6.53 -14.58 5.70
C GLN A 36 -6.81 -14.14 7.16
N ALA A 37 -7.85 -14.69 7.79
CA ALA A 37 -8.24 -14.35 9.16
C ALA A 37 -7.65 -15.27 10.23
N THR A 38 -6.75 -16.18 9.86
CA THR A 38 -6.04 -17.02 10.83
C THR A 38 -5.18 -16.16 11.77
N PRO A 39 -5.04 -16.54 13.06
CA PRO A 39 -4.22 -15.78 14.01
C PRO A 39 -2.78 -15.54 13.54
N GLU A 40 -2.19 -16.53 12.87
CA GLU A 40 -0.83 -16.44 12.31
C GLU A 40 -0.73 -15.39 11.21
N HIS A 41 -1.69 -15.34 10.28
CA HIS A 41 -1.71 -14.34 9.21
C HIS A 41 -1.96 -12.92 9.75
N LEU A 42 -2.82 -12.77 10.76
CA LEU A 42 -3.04 -11.48 11.42
C LEU A 42 -1.78 -10.97 12.12
N LEU A 43 -1.08 -11.83 12.88
CA LEU A 43 0.18 -11.48 13.52
C LEU A 43 1.26 -11.11 12.49
N MET A 44 1.36 -11.85 11.40
CA MET A 44 2.31 -11.55 10.33
C MET A 44 2.01 -10.20 9.66
N ARG A 45 0.73 -9.87 9.44
CA ARG A 45 0.31 -8.57 8.93
C ARG A 45 0.70 -7.44 9.87
N ASP A 46 0.39 -7.58 11.15
CA ASP A 46 0.70 -6.56 12.16
C ASP A 46 2.22 -6.36 12.31
N GLN A 47 3.01 -7.44 12.18
CA GLN A 47 4.47 -7.37 12.18
C GLN A 47 5.02 -6.65 10.94
N VAL A 48 4.46 -6.93 9.75
CA VAL A 48 4.81 -6.23 8.51
C VAL A 48 4.48 -4.74 8.64
N GLU A 49 3.28 -4.41 9.10
CA GLU A 49 2.83 -3.04 9.31
C GLU A 49 3.73 -2.28 10.27
N SER A 50 4.02 -2.85 11.44
CA SER A 50 4.95 -2.26 12.42
C SER A 50 6.34 -2.04 11.83
N THR A 51 6.80 -2.93 10.96
CA THR A 51 8.11 -2.82 10.31
C THR A 51 8.13 -1.71 9.27
N VAL A 52 7.05 -1.52 8.50
CA VAL A 52 6.92 -0.40 7.55
C VAL A 52 7.01 0.92 8.30
N TYR A 53 6.22 1.12 9.35
CA TYR A 53 6.23 2.37 10.11
C TYR A 53 7.60 2.64 10.74
N SER A 54 8.20 1.63 11.36
CA SER A 54 9.56 1.77 11.92
C SER A 54 10.61 2.09 10.85
N ALA A 55 10.49 1.52 9.65
CA ALA A 55 11.39 1.82 8.55
C ALA A 55 11.24 3.27 8.08
N ILE A 56 10.01 3.77 7.95
CA ILE A 56 9.72 5.17 7.62
C ILE A 56 10.29 6.11 8.68
N ASP A 57 10.14 5.77 9.96
CA ASP A 57 10.65 6.57 11.08
C ASP A 57 12.17 6.60 11.19
N GLN A 58 12.86 5.63 10.60
CA GLN A 58 14.32 5.61 10.51
C GLN A 58 14.85 6.37 9.29
N LEU A 59 13.99 6.80 8.36
CA LEU A 59 14.43 7.54 7.18
C LEU A 59 14.94 8.94 7.54
N PRO A 60 15.97 9.45 6.83
CA PRO A 60 16.32 10.86 6.85
C PRO A 60 15.09 11.74 6.57
N GLY A 61 15.01 12.92 7.21
CA GLY A 61 13.84 13.81 7.15
C GLY A 61 13.33 14.04 5.73
N ASP A 62 14.21 14.39 4.80
CA ASP A 62 13.86 14.61 3.40
C ASP A 62 13.23 13.39 2.71
N LEU A 63 13.74 12.18 2.98
CA LEU A 63 13.21 10.96 2.37
C LEU A 63 11.84 10.62 2.97
N ARG A 64 11.71 10.79 4.28
CA ARG A 64 10.47 10.60 5.03
C ARG A 64 9.38 11.54 4.53
N THR A 65 9.65 12.83 4.48
CA THR A 65 8.70 13.84 3.98
C THR A 65 8.26 13.52 2.56
N ALA A 66 9.20 13.21 1.66
CA ALA A 66 8.87 12.91 0.27
C ALA A 66 7.97 11.65 0.13
N ILE A 67 8.25 10.57 0.88
CA ILE A 67 7.44 9.34 0.81
C ILE A 67 6.08 9.50 1.50
N THR A 68 6.02 10.22 2.62
CA THR A 68 4.77 10.51 3.35
C THR A 68 3.81 11.33 2.48
N LEU A 69 4.29 12.42 1.87
CA LEU A 69 3.47 13.24 0.98
C LEU A 69 2.99 12.45 -0.24
N ARG A 70 3.80 11.50 -0.72
CA ARG A 70 3.43 10.67 -1.87
C ARG A 70 2.39 9.60 -1.52
N GLU A 71 2.64 8.81 -0.48
CA GLU A 71 1.85 7.60 -0.21
C GLU A 71 0.65 7.85 0.72
N LEU A 72 0.76 8.80 1.66
CA LEU A 72 -0.32 9.10 2.61
C LEU A 72 -1.19 10.25 2.10
N GLU A 73 -0.60 11.36 1.68
CA GLU A 73 -1.34 12.53 1.19
C GLU A 73 -1.77 12.37 -0.28
N GLY A 74 -1.05 11.56 -1.06
CA GLY A 74 -1.36 11.29 -2.46
C GLY A 74 -0.99 12.43 -3.41
N LEU A 75 -0.02 13.26 -3.05
CA LEU A 75 0.44 14.37 -3.88
C LEU A 75 1.21 13.89 -5.12
N SER A 76 1.13 14.66 -6.19
CA SER A 76 1.94 14.51 -7.40
C SER A 76 3.41 14.86 -7.13
N TYR A 77 4.32 14.48 -8.02
CA TYR A 77 5.74 14.80 -7.81
C TYR A 77 6.02 16.31 -7.94
N GLU A 78 5.21 16.99 -8.74
CA GLU A 78 5.23 18.44 -8.93
C GLU A 78 4.78 19.18 -7.66
N GLU A 79 3.65 18.78 -7.06
CA GLU A 79 3.18 19.36 -5.78
C GLU A 79 4.18 19.11 -4.64
N ILE A 80 4.82 17.94 -4.60
CA ILE A 80 5.85 17.64 -3.59
C ILE A 80 7.11 18.48 -3.84
N ALA A 81 7.48 18.69 -5.11
CA ALA A 81 8.63 19.52 -5.47
C ALA A 81 8.43 20.97 -5.01
N GLU A 82 7.23 21.51 -5.21
CA GLU A 82 6.83 22.83 -4.71
C GLU A 82 6.82 22.88 -3.18
N ALA A 83 6.21 21.90 -2.51
CA ALA A 83 6.12 21.86 -1.05
C ALA A 83 7.49 21.71 -0.35
N MET A 84 8.45 21.06 -1.00
CA MET A 84 9.80 20.83 -0.46
C MET A 84 10.86 21.80 -1.01
N ASP A 85 10.44 22.78 -1.82
CA ASP A 85 11.32 23.74 -2.52
C ASP A 85 12.53 23.05 -3.20
N CYS A 86 12.26 22.04 -4.02
CA CYS A 86 13.30 21.27 -4.69
C CYS A 86 12.87 20.78 -6.09
N PRO A 87 13.83 20.43 -6.98
CA PRO A 87 13.48 19.92 -8.31
C PRO A 87 12.70 18.59 -8.28
N VAL A 88 11.78 18.39 -9.23
CA VAL A 88 11.01 17.14 -9.39
C VAL A 88 11.90 15.90 -9.51
N GLY A 89 13.08 16.02 -10.15
CA GLY A 89 14.08 14.94 -10.21
C GLY A 89 14.61 14.54 -8.83
N THR A 90 14.77 15.51 -7.93
CA THR A 90 15.15 15.28 -6.53
C THR A 90 14.05 14.53 -5.79
N VAL A 91 12.79 14.93 -5.96
CA VAL A 91 11.64 14.21 -5.40
C VAL A 91 11.62 12.75 -5.84
N ARG A 92 11.76 12.49 -7.15
CA ARG A 92 11.78 11.12 -7.70
C ARG A 92 12.89 10.28 -7.07
N SER A 93 14.11 10.83 -6.97
CA SER A 93 15.24 10.11 -6.37
C SER A 93 15.08 9.90 -4.85
N ARG A 94 14.51 10.87 -4.12
CA ARG A 94 14.19 10.74 -2.70
C ARG A 94 13.16 9.63 -2.45
N ILE A 95 12.06 9.62 -3.21
CA ILE A 95 11.02 8.57 -3.11
C ILE A 95 11.60 7.19 -3.44
N PHE A 96 12.42 7.09 -4.49
CA PHE A 96 13.07 5.82 -4.85
C PHE A 96 13.95 5.30 -3.70
N ARG A 97 14.83 6.13 -3.15
CA ARG A 97 15.70 5.76 -2.02
C ARG A 97 14.92 5.41 -0.76
N ALA A 98 13.83 6.12 -0.48
CA ALA A 98 12.93 5.82 0.63
C ALA A 98 12.33 4.40 0.48
N ARG A 99 11.83 4.07 -0.71
CA ARG A 99 11.28 2.73 -1.01
C ARG A 99 12.33 1.64 -0.91
N GLU A 100 13.55 1.84 -1.43
CA GLU A 100 14.63 0.86 -1.27
C GLU A 100 14.99 0.61 0.20
N ALA A 101 15.03 1.67 1.01
CA ALA A 101 15.32 1.54 2.44
C ALA A 101 14.22 0.77 3.18
N ILE A 102 12.95 1.00 2.84
CA ILE A 102 11.81 0.25 3.39
C ILE A 102 11.85 -1.22 2.93
N ASP A 103 12.05 -1.47 1.64
CA ASP A 103 12.12 -2.82 1.08
C ASP A 103 13.21 -3.65 1.73
N LYS A 104 14.39 -3.06 1.97
CA LYS A 104 15.49 -3.73 2.68
C LYS A 104 15.10 -4.19 4.09
N LYS A 105 14.21 -3.47 4.77
CA LYS A 105 13.71 -3.82 6.11
C LYS A 105 12.60 -4.88 6.05
N LEU A 106 11.79 -4.87 5.01
CA LEU A 106 10.70 -5.83 4.81
C LEU A 106 11.16 -7.18 4.27
N ARG A 107 12.20 -7.20 3.44
CA ARG A 107 12.67 -8.41 2.75
C ARG A 107 12.88 -9.63 3.67
N PRO A 108 13.47 -9.51 4.88
CA PRO A 108 13.59 -10.65 5.79
C PRO A 108 12.25 -11.22 6.25
N LEU A 109 11.22 -10.39 6.41
CA LEU A 109 9.89 -10.83 6.85
C LEU A 109 9.11 -11.52 5.71
N LEU A 110 9.34 -11.11 4.47
CA LEU A 110 8.65 -11.65 3.30
C LEU A 110 9.35 -12.85 2.66
N SER A 111 10.66 -13.01 2.91
CA SER A 111 11.46 -14.13 2.35
C SER A 111 11.42 -15.39 3.21
N ASN A 112 10.77 -15.35 4.38
CA ASN A 112 10.63 -16.49 5.28
C ASN A 112 9.45 -17.38 4.81
N LYS A 113 9.62 -17.99 3.62
CA LYS A 113 8.76 -19.05 3.08
C LYS A 113 9.43 -20.41 3.23
#